data_AF-A0AAU4I8L2-F1
#
_entry.id   AF-A0AAU4I8L2-F1
#
_cell.length_a   1.000
_cell.length_b   1.000
_cell.length_c   1.000
_cell.angle_alpha   90.00
_cell.angle_beta   90.00
_cell.angle_gamma   90.00
#
_symmetry.space_group_name_H-M   'P 1'
#
loop_
_entity.id
_entity.type
_entity.pdbx_description
1 polymer ?
#
loop_
_entity_poly.entity_id
_entity_poly.type
_entity_poly.pdbx_seq_one_letter_code
_entity_poly.pdbx_strand_id
1 'polypeptide(L)'
;MTTAASPCIVCGSLTVQVRGHHEICPVCGWQDDGGDYRDPDEYVGGPNHVTLRGARQNYAEFGASERRRTGRVRPPLPEEVAPAEAAGPAPEPSWLEFVDNPEVIRAVYGERAVPGLDGVTVREVRWHEEGSSVLIRFDLPAYPDAPPREWREGRFDTAQVELRLLDAVVALEAGRAGGHVGSITVGKGDEVPLHVRLDAKWIRARVKARRAVVQGLTGYLRGEAREE
;
A
#
# COMPACT_ATOMS: atom_id res chain seq x y z
N MET A 1 -1.65 19.49 31.76
CA MET A 1 -1.27 19.05 30.40
C MET A 1 -1.84 17.65 30.24
N THR A 2 -2.96 17.52 29.54
CA THR A 2 -3.62 16.21 29.34
C THR A 2 -2.86 15.49 28.23
N THR A 3 -2.13 14.44 28.56
CA THR A 3 -1.47 13.57 27.57
C THR A 3 -2.54 12.97 26.67
N ALA A 4 -2.34 13.03 25.35
CA ALA A 4 -3.27 12.44 24.40
C ALA A 4 -3.12 10.91 24.43
N ALA A 5 -4.23 10.21 24.64
CA ALA A 5 -4.26 8.75 24.62
C ALA A 5 -3.94 8.20 23.23
N SER A 6 -3.18 7.12 23.17
CA SER A 6 -2.82 6.38 21.97
C SER A 6 -3.82 5.23 21.69
N PRO A 7 -4.01 4.83 20.42
CA PRO A 7 -4.95 3.77 20.06
C PRO A 7 -4.45 2.39 20.48
N CYS A 8 -5.30 1.57 21.10
CA CYS A 8 -4.99 0.17 21.38
C CYS A 8 -4.68 -0.59 20.08
N ILE A 9 -3.59 -1.37 20.06
CA ILE A 9 -3.16 -2.10 18.85
C ILE A 9 -4.12 -3.23 18.42
N VAL A 10 -5.04 -3.62 19.31
CA VAL A 10 -6.08 -4.64 19.06
C VAL A 10 -7.38 -4.01 18.56
N CYS A 11 -7.99 -3.11 19.34
CA CYS A 11 -9.33 -2.59 19.05
C CYS A 11 -9.36 -1.17 18.46
N GLY A 12 -8.22 -0.47 18.41
CA GLY A 12 -8.14 0.90 17.88
C GLY A 12 -8.60 2.02 18.82
N SER A 13 -9.28 1.71 19.94
CA SER A 13 -9.77 2.74 20.88
C SER A 13 -8.63 3.49 21.58
N LEU A 14 -8.75 4.81 21.71
CA LEU A 14 -7.78 5.73 22.33
C LEU A 14 -7.75 5.57 23.85
N THR A 15 -7.09 4.51 24.31
CA THR A 15 -7.15 4.05 25.72
C THR A 15 -5.78 3.93 26.38
N VAL A 16 -4.70 3.99 25.61
CA VAL A 16 -3.33 3.78 26.11
C VAL A 16 -2.69 5.14 26.39
N GLN A 17 -2.48 5.51 27.64
CA GLN A 17 -1.89 6.81 27.98
C GLN A 17 -0.40 6.85 27.65
N VAL A 18 0.33 5.78 27.96
CA VAL A 18 1.76 5.65 27.67
C VAL A 18 2.07 4.27 27.09
N ARG A 19 2.68 4.24 25.91
CA ARG A 19 3.02 3.00 25.20
C ARG A 19 3.99 2.13 26.00
N GLY A 20 3.66 0.85 26.14
CA GLY A 20 4.50 -0.14 26.82
C GLY A 20 4.52 -0.05 28.34
N HIS A 21 3.62 0.74 28.96
CA HIS A 21 3.54 0.90 30.41
C HIS A 21 2.60 -0.10 31.11
N HIS A 22 2.37 -1.27 30.50
CA HIS A 22 1.57 -2.36 31.06
C HIS A 22 0.10 -2.01 31.30
N GLU A 23 -0.41 -0.97 30.63
CA GLU A 23 -1.81 -0.57 30.70
C GLU A 23 -2.71 -1.64 30.06
N ILE A 24 -3.86 -1.92 30.67
CA ILE A 24 -4.84 -2.85 30.12
C ILE A 24 -5.94 -2.03 29.46
N CYS A 25 -6.14 -2.23 28.15
CA CYS A 25 -7.21 -1.59 27.42
C CYS A 25 -8.57 -2.02 28.01
N PRO A 26 -9.41 -1.08 28.52
CA PRO A 26 -10.72 -1.43 29.08
C PRO A 26 -11.73 -1.87 28.02
N VAL A 27 -11.44 -1.64 26.74
CA VAL A 27 -12.35 -1.97 25.63
C VAL A 27 -12.17 -3.41 25.13
N CYS A 28 -10.94 -3.90 25.02
CA CYS A 28 -10.69 -5.26 24.56
C CYS A 28 -9.96 -6.14 25.58
N GLY A 29 -9.34 -5.58 26.63
CA GLY A 29 -8.64 -6.34 27.66
C GLY A 29 -7.21 -6.75 27.29
N TRP A 30 -6.67 -6.25 26.18
CA TRP A 30 -5.26 -6.38 25.81
C TRP A 30 -4.36 -5.57 26.75
N GLN A 31 -3.25 -6.14 27.18
CA GLN A 31 -2.25 -5.43 27.98
C GLN A 31 -1.13 -4.90 27.08
N ASP A 32 -0.89 -3.60 27.11
CA ASP A 32 0.21 -2.95 26.39
C ASP A 32 1.53 -3.10 27.18
N ASP A 33 2.12 -4.28 27.07
CA ASP A 33 3.35 -4.69 27.77
C ASP A 33 4.65 -4.28 27.05
N GLY A 34 4.56 -3.54 25.93
CA GLY A 34 5.71 -3.11 25.15
C GLY A 34 6.39 -4.23 24.36
N GLY A 35 5.72 -5.38 24.20
CA GLY A 35 6.20 -6.48 23.36
C GLY A 35 6.39 -6.11 21.89
N ASP A 36 7.24 -6.86 21.20
CA ASP A 36 7.54 -6.68 19.79
C ASP A 36 6.47 -7.33 18.89
N TYR A 37 5.32 -6.67 18.75
CA TYR A 37 4.21 -7.16 17.94
C TYR A 37 4.31 -6.74 16.45
N ARG A 38 5.52 -6.61 15.90
CA ARG A 38 5.75 -6.27 14.49
C ARG A 38 5.27 -7.37 13.53
N ASP A 39 5.42 -8.63 13.92
CA ASP A 39 4.78 -9.77 13.27
C ASP A 39 3.48 -10.11 14.02
N PRO A 40 2.30 -9.92 13.41
CA PRO A 40 1.04 -10.17 14.09
C PRO A 40 0.71 -11.66 14.28
N ASP A 41 1.42 -12.56 13.58
CA ASP A 41 1.25 -14.01 13.66
C ASP A 41 2.24 -14.65 14.64
N GLU A 42 3.29 -13.93 15.03
CA GLU A 42 4.24 -14.37 16.05
C GLU A 42 3.62 -14.30 17.46
N TYR A 43 3.84 -15.35 18.25
CA TYR A 43 3.46 -15.37 19.66
C TYR A 43 4.59 -14.80 20.52
N VAL A 44 4.45 -13.55 20.94
CA VAL A 44 5.46 -12.80 21.72
C VAL A 44 5.54 -13.27 23.19
N GLY A 45 4.48 -13.88 23.72
CA GLY A 45 4.40 -14.29 25.12
C GLY A 45 4.03 -13.15 26.08
N GLY A 46 4.17 -13.37 27.38
CA GLY A 46 3.82 -12.38 28.42
C GLY A 46 2.36 -12.46 28.89
N PRO A 47 1.74 -11.35 29.33
CA PRO A 47 0.38 -11.32 29.89
C PRO A 47 -0.74 -11.59 28.88
N ASN A 48 -0.43 -11.54 27.58
CA ASN A 48 -1.33 -11.82 26.48
C ASN A 48 -1.06 -13.24 25.95
N HIS A 49 -2.05 -14.14 25.96
CA HIS A 49 -1.86 -15.57 25.63
C HIS A 49 -2.33 -15.94 24.21
N VAL A 50 -2.39 -14.94 23.32
CA VAL A 50 -2.72 -15.09 21.91
C VAL A 50 -1.81 -14.18 21.08
N THR A 51 -1.67 -14.48 19.79
CA THR A 51 -0.98 -13.59 18.84
C THR A 51 -1.77 -12.29 18.65
N LEU A 52 -1.12 -11.22 18.14
CA LEU A 52 -1.82 -9.96 17.86
C LEU A 52 -2.94 -10.16 16.82
N ARG A 53 -2.73 -11.00 15.79
CA ARG A 53 -3.79 -11.39 14.83
C ARG A 53 -4.94 -12.09 15.54
N GLY A 54 -4.64 -13.06 16.40
CA GLY A 54 -5.64 -13.79 17.18
C GLY A 54 -6.44 -12.84 18.08
N ALA A 55 -5.80 -11.89 18.76
CA ALA A 55 -6.49 -10.90 19.58
C ALA A 55 -7.43 -10.00 18.77
N ARG A 56 -7.01 -9.56 17.59
CA ARG A 56 -7.84 -8.75 16.68
C ARG A 56 -9.07 -9.52 16.20
N GLN A 57 -8.89 -10.79 15.83
CA GLN A 57 -9.98 -11.69 15.43
C GLN A 57 -10.95 -11.93 16.59
N ASN A 58 -10.44 -12.23 17.78
CA ASN A 58 -11.23 -12.40 19.00
C ASN A 58 -12.07 -11.16 19.33
N TYR A 59 -11.48 -9.97 19.21
CA TYR A 59 -12.21 -8.72 19.45
C TYR A 59 -13.34 -8.52 18.43
N ALA A 60 -13.10 -8.84 17.16
CA ALA A 60 -14.13 -8.80 16.13
C ALA A 60 -15.25 -9.84 16.35
N GLU A 61 -14.92 -11.03 16.88
CA GLU A 61 -15.88 -12.12 17.10
C GLU A 61 -16.71 -11.91 18.38
N PHE A 62 -16.08 -11.53 19.50
CA PHE A 62 -16.73 -11.50 20.82
C PHE A 62 -16.38 -10.28 21.69
N GLY A 63 -15.76 -9.24 21.13
CA GLY A 63 -15.56 -7.95 21.82
C GLY A 63 -14.45 -7.94 22.88
N ALA A 64 -13.59 -8.95 22.93
CA ALA A 64 -12.42 -8.97 23.80
C ALA A 64 -11.21 -9.61 23.10
N SER A 65 -9.99 -9.24 23.49
CA SER A 65 -8.76 -9.80 22.94
C SER A 65 -8.61 -11.29 23.22
N GLU A 66 -9.19 -11.77 24.32
CA GLU A 66 -9.12 -13.16 24.77
C GLU A 66 -10.40 -13.54 25.52
N ARG A 67 -10.83 -14.80 25.42
CA ARG A 67 -12.08 -15.26 26.07
C ARG A 67 -12.10 -15.00 27.58
N ARG A 68 -10.94 -15.03 28.26
CA ARG A 68 -10.83 -14.73 29.71
C ARG A 68 -11.10 -13.26 30.08
N ARG A 69 -11.12 -12.35 29.09
CA ARG A 69 -11.28 -10.91 29.29
C ARG A 69 -12.73 -10.44 29.08
N THR A 70 -13.60 -11.24 28.47
CA THR A 70 -14.98 -10.86 28.10
C THR A 70 -15.81 -10.27 29.25
N GLY A 71 -15.68 -10.79 30.46
CA GLY A 71 -16.38 -10.26 31.65
C GLY A 71 -15.74 -9.02 32.29
N ARG A 72 -14.66 -8.48 31.72
CA ARG A 72 -13.86 -7.38 32.28
C ARG A 72 -13.68 -6.22 31.31
N VAL A 73 -14.37 -6.25 30.17
CA VAL A 73 -14.32 -5.21 29.14
C VAL A 73 -15.62 -4.43 29.06
N ARG A 74 -15.58 -3.27 28.41
CA ARG A 74 -16.74 -2.43 28.14
C ARG A 74 -16.70 -1.88 26.71
N PRO A 75 -17.81 -1.39 26.15
CA PRO A 75 -17.78 -0.60 24.92
C PRO A 75 -16.86 0.63 25.05
N PRO A 76 -16.29 1.13 23.95
CA PRO A 76 -15.54 2.39 23.95
C PRO A 76 -16.45 3.57 24.29
N LEU A 77 -15.92 4.53 25.05
CA LEU A 77 -16.58 5.82 25.28
C LEU A 77 -16.50 6.69 24.01
N PRO A 78 -17.42 7.66 23.81
CA PRO A 78 -17.39 8.54 22.65
C PRO A 78 -16.03 9.23 22.42
N GLU A 79 -15.35 9.65 23.49
CA GLU A 79 -14.03 10.27 23.46
C GLU A 79 -12.87 9.29 23.17
N GLU A 80 -13.10 7.98 23.32
CA GLU A 80 -12.11 6.93 23.02
C GLU A 80 -12.24 6.42 21.57
N VAL A 81 -13.31 6.80 20.87
CA VAL A 81 -13.46 6.57 19.44
C VAL A 81 -12.62 7.60 18.73
N ALA A 82 -11.57 7.15 18.04
CA ALA A 82 -10.78 8.05 17.21
C ALA A 82 -11.72 8.78 16.22
N PRO A 83 -11.59 10.11 16.05
CA PRO A 83 -12.28 10.81 14.99
C PRO A 83 -12.02 10.09 13.66
N ALA A 84 -13.03 10.00 12.78
CA ALA A 84 -12.90 9.31 11.49
C ALA A 84 -11.71 9.77 10.63
N GLU A 85 -11.12 10.93 10.96
CA GLU A 85 -9.96 11.53 10.31
C GLU A 85 -8.60 11.07 10.90
N ALA A 86 -8.58 10.44 12.09
CA ALA A 86 -7.38 9.97 12.79
C ALA A 86 -7.08 8.48 12.58
N ALA A 87 -8.06 7.71 12.12
CA ALA A 87 -7.78 6.46 11.41
C ALA A 87 -7.35 6.87 10.00
N GLY A 88 -6.03 7.02 9.79
CA GLY A 88 -5.51 7.11 8.43
C GLY A 88 -6.13 6.02 7.56
N PRO A 89 -6.36 6.26 6.25
CA PRO A 89 -7.01 5.27 5.41
C PRO A 89 -6.33 3.91 5.63
N ALA A 90 -7.14 2.85 5.76
CA ALA A 90 -6.62 1.49 5.73
C ALA A 90 -5.58 1.45 4.60
N PRO A 91 -4.37 0.87 4.83
CA PRO A 91 -3.29 0.97 3.85
C PRO A 91 -3.86 0.59 2.50
N GLU A 92 -3.85 1.52 1.54
CA GLU A 92 -4.43 1.24 0.23
C GLU A 92 -3.74 -0.01 -0.29
N PRO A 93 -4.51 -1.01 -0.79
CA PRO A 93 -3.93 -2.24 -1.27
C PRO A 93 -2.84 -1.88 -2.28
N SER A 94 -1.65 -2.46 -2.10
CA SER A 94 -0.53 -2.18 -2.99
C SER A 94 -0.99 -2.47 -4.42
N TRP A 95 -0.64 -1.61 -5.37
CA TRP A 95 -0.96 -1.85 -6.78
C TRP A 95 -0.46 -3.22 -7.28
N LEU A 96 0.58 -3.77 -6.62
CA LEU A 96 1.11 -5.11 -6.87
C LEU A 96 0.13 -6.25 -6.55
N GLU A 97 -0.87 -6.05 -5.69
CA GLU A 97 -1.92 -7.05 -5.43
C GLU A 97 -2.79 -7.30 -6.68
N PHE A 98 -2.77 -6.38 -7.64
CA PHE A 98 -3.53 -6.46 -8.88
C PHE A 98 -2.69 -6.83 -10.10
N VAL A 99 -1.42 -7.17 -9.89
CA VAL A 99 -0.47 -7.58 -10.93
C VAL A 99 -0.17 -9.06 -10.76
N ASP A 100 -0.15 -9.81 -11.85
CA ASP A 100 -0.03 -11.27 -11.79
C ASP A 100 1.38 -11.76 -11.40
N ASN A 101 2.40 -10.95 -11.68
CA ASN A 101 3.82 -11.25 -11.46
C ASN A 101 4.52 -10.17 -10.62
N PRO A 102 4.05 -9.88 -9.40
CA PRO A 102 4.57 -8.79 -8.57
C PRO A 102 6.02 -9.06 -8.11
N GLU A 103 6.47 -10.31 -8.15
CA GLU A 103 7.83 -10.72 -7.79
C GLU A 103 8.90 -10.03 -8.65
N VAL A 104 8.58 -9.63 -9.88
CA VAL A 104 9.51 -8.87 -10.75
C VAL A 104 9.89 -7.53 -10.12
N ILE A 105 8.92 -6.83 -9.53
CA ILE A 105 9.15 -5.55 -8.84
C ILE A 105 9.80 -5.80 -7.47
N ARG A 106 9.29 -6.79 -6.72
CA ARG A 106 9.78 -7.12 -5.36
C ARG A 106 11.21 -7.65 -5.37
N ALA A 107 11.67 -8.27 -6.44
CA ALA A 107 13.07 -8.69 -6.57
C ALA A 107 14.05 -7.51 -6.58
N VAL A 108 13.59 -6.31 -6.98
CA VAL A 108 14.41 -5.09 -7.05
C VAL A 108 14.16 -4.15 -5.86
N TYR A 109 12.90 -4.00 -5.44
CA TYR A 109 12.52 -3.08 -4.35
C TYR A 109 12.36 -3.77 -2.97
N GLY A 110 12.37 -5.10 -2.91
CA GLY A 110 11.96 -5.83 -1.72
C GLY A 110 10.45 -5.78 -1.49
N GLU A 111 10.00 -6.39 -0.38
CA GLU A 111 8.57 -6.54 -0.05
C GLU A 111 7.92 -5.27 0.53
N ARG A 112 8.71 -4.37 1.14
CA ARG A 112 8.17 -3.21 1.90
C ARG A 112 8.54 -1.83 1.34
N ALA A 113 9.45 -1.75 0.37
CA ALA A 113 9.93 -0.48 -0.17
C ALA A 113 9.44 -0.19 -1.60
N VAL A 114 8.42 -0.91 -2.07
CA VAL A 114 7.80 -0.64 -3.38
C VAL A 114 7.08 0.71 -3.31
N PRO A 115 7.43 1.68 -4.18
CA PRO A 115 6.77 2.97 -4.17
C PRO A 115 5.33 2.87 -4.66
N GLY A 116 4.49 3.78 -4.15
CA GLY A 116 3.20 4.08 -4.77
C GLY A 116 3.38 4.63 -6.18
N LEU A 117 2.27 4.75 -6.90
CA LEU A 117 2.26 5.19 -8.29
C LEU A 117 1.84 6.67 -8.46
N ASP A 118 1.87 7.44 -7.38
CA ASP A 118 1.76 8.91 -7.41
C ASP A 118 3.11 9.55 -7.71
N GLY A 119 3.14 10.49 -8.66
CA GLY A 119 4.38 11.14 -9.10
C GLY A 119 5.19 10.35 -10.13
N VAL A 120 4.59 9.32 -10.76
CA VAL A 120 5.23 8.57 -11.83
C VAL A 120 5.46 9.44 -13.06
N THR A 121 6.53 9.18 -13.81
CA THR A 121 6.77 9.85 -15.10
C THR A 121 6.29 8.97 -16.24
N VAL A 122 5.12 9.28 -16.80
CA VAL A 122 4.51 8.52 -17.90
C VAL A 122 5.25 8.83 -19.20
N ARG A 123 5.89 7.80 -19.78
CA ARG A 123 6.72 7.92 -20.98
C ARG A 123 5.96 7.56 -22.25
N GLU A 124 5.14 6.52 -22.18
CA GLU A 124 4.45 5.99 -23.35
C GLU A 124 3.19 5.24 -22.93
N VAL A 125 2.15 5.36 -23.75
CA VAL A 125 1.02 4.45 -23.72
C VAL A 125 0.79 3.94 -25.14
N ARG A 126 0.80 2.61 -25.29
CA ARG A 126 0.70 1.93 -26.58
C ARG A 126 -0.47 0.95 -26.55
N TRP A 127 -1.31 1.02 -27.57
CA TRP A 127 -2.45 0.11 -27.76
C TRP A 127 -2.15 -0.83 -28.93
N HIS A 128 -2.47 -2.10 -28.72
CA HIS A 128 -2.39 -3.13 -29.75
C HIS A 128 -3.80 -3.66 -30.02
N GLU A 129 -4.30 -3.43 -31.24
CA GLU A 129 -5.62 -3.94 -31.67
C GLU A 129 -5.64 -5.47 -31.68
N GLU A 130 -4.58 -6.09 -32.21
CA GLU A 130 -4.40 -7.54 -32.13
C GLU A 130 -4.06 -7.94 -30.68
N GLY A 131 -4.94 -8.74 -30.07
CA GLY A 131 -4.81 -9.20 -28.69
C GLY A 131 -5.36 -8.25 -27.63
N SER A 132 -6.03 -7.14 -28.02
CA SER A 132 -6.72 -6.21 -27.10
C SER A 132 -5.87 -5.86 -25.87
N SER A 133 -4.67 -5.32 -26.08
CA SER A 133 -3.74 -5.05 -24.98
C SER A 133 -3.23 -3.62 -24.98
N VAL A 134 -2.97 -3.09 -23.78
CA VAL A 134 -2.43 -1.75 -23.56
C VAL A 134 -1.13 -1.87 -22.78
N LEU A 135 -0.06 -1.25 -23.27
CA LEU A 135 1.21 -1.13 -22.58
C LEU A 135 1.34 0.30 -22.05
N ILE A 136 1.60 0.44 -20.75
CA ILE A 136 1.94 1.72 -20.12
C ILE A 136 3.39 1.64 -19.68
N ARG A 137 4.24 2.53 -20.21
CA ARG A 137 5.64 2.64 -19.82
C ARG A 137 5.84 3.91 -19.01
N PHE A 138 6.33 3.77 -17.78
CA PHE A 138 6.47 4.87 -16.85
C PHE A 138 7.67 4.68 -15.93
N ASP A 139 8.23 5.78 -15.44
CA ASP A 139 9.27 5.73 -14.42
C ASP A 139 8.64 5.80 -13.03
N LEU A 140 9.16 4.97 -12.12
CA LEU A 140 8.76 4.99 -10.72
C LEU A 140 9.25 6.27 -10.02
N PRO A 141 8.50 6.78 -9.03
CA PRO A 141 8.81 8.06 -8.37
C PRO A 141 9.99 7.96 -7.40
N ALA A 142 10.31 6.76 -6.91
CA ALA A 142 11.46 6.49 -6.07
C ALA A 142 12.33 5.42 -6.71
N TYR A 143 13.65 5.56 -6.57
CA TYR A 143 14.64 4.58 -6.99
C TYR A 143 14.84 3.53 -5.87
N PRO A 144 15.12 2.25 -6.15
CA PRO A 144 15.29 1.25 -5.10
C PRO A 144 16.52 1.56 -4.23
N ASP A 145 16.43 1.27 -2.93
CA ASP A 145 17.53 1.46 -1.98
C ASP A 145 18.70 0.49 -2.24
N ALA A 146 18.39 -0.71 -2.73
CA ALA A 146 19.34 -1.77 -3.03
C ALA A 146 19.23 -2.25 -4.49
N PRO A 147 19.60 -1.41 -5.48
CA PRO A 147 19.48 -1.75 -6.89
C PRO A 147 20.38 -2.94 -7.30
N PRO A 148 20.00 -3.67 -8.37
CA PRO A 148 20.83 -4.69 -8.99
C PRO A 148 22.25 -4.20 -9.28
N ARG A 149 23.22 -5.12 -9.25
CA ARG A 149 24.65 -4.79 -9.46
C ARG A 149 24.88 -4.05 -10.77
N GLU A 150 24.24 -4.50 -11.86
CA GLU A 150 24.29 -3.86 -13.17
C GLU A 150 23.86 -2.39 -13.14
N TRP A 151 22.82 -2.04 -12.38
CA TRP A 151 22.32 -0.67 -12.30
C TRP A 151 23.25 0.22 -11.48
N ARG A 152 23.88 -0.33 -10.43
CA ARG A 152 24.92 0.35 -9.64
C ARG A 152 26.15 0.65 -10.48
N GLU A 153 26.64 -0.34 -11.22
CA GLU A 153 27.78 -0.18 -12.12
C GLU A 153 27.48 0.82 -13.25
N GLY A 154 26.24 0.78 -13.78
CA GLY A 154 25.74 1.73 -14.77
C GLY A 154 25.45 3.14 -14.23
N ARG A 155 25.52 3.34 -12.91
CA ARG A 155 25.14 4.58 -12.20
C ARG A 155 23.72 5.06 -12.56
N PHE A 156 22.80 4.12 -12.72
CA PHE A 156 21.41 4.44 -13.00
C PHE A 156 20.74 5.09 -11.79
N ASP A 157 19.76 5.96 -12.05
CA ASP A 157 19.03 6.72 -11.03
C ASP A 157 17.50 6.63 -11.19
N THR A 158 17.04 5.97 -12.25
CA THR A 158 15.64 5.86 -12.60
C THR A 158 15.30 4.40 -12.88
N ALA A 159 14.22 3.92 -12.27
CA ALA A 159 13.61 2.63 -12.58
C ALA A 159 12.38 2.85 -13.47
N GLN A 160 12.32 2.14 -14.59
CA GLN A 160 11.24 2.19 -15.56
C GLN A 160 10.49 0.87 -15.59
N VAL A 161 9.16 0.96 -15.54
CA VAL A 161 8.24 -0.17 -15.58
C VAL A 161 7.49 -0.14 -16.91
N GLU A 162 7.38 -1.31 -17.52
CA GLU A 162 6.46 -1.60 -18.61
C GLU A 162 5.32 -2.46 -18.08
N LEU A 163 4.16 -1.85 -17.82
CA LEU A 163 2.97 -2.53 -17.35
C LEU A 163 2.06 -2.85 -18.53
N ARG A 164 1.81 -4.14 -18.77
CA ARG A 164 0.91 -4.61 -19.83
C ARG A 164 -0.43 -5.03 -19.25
N LEU A 165 -1.49 -4.46 -19.82
CA LEU A 165 -2.89 -4.75 -19.51
C LEU A 165 -3.46 -5.62 -20.63
N LEU A 166 -4.02 -6.78 -20.27
CA LEU A 166 -4.53 -7.78 -21.20
C LEU A 166 -6.06 -7.80 -21.20
N ASP A 167 -6.65 -8.09 -22.36
CA ASP A 167 -8.10 -8.00 -22.61
C ASP A 167 -8.65 -6.64 -22.17
N ALA A 168 -7.97 -5.59 -22.62
CA ALA A 168 -8.12 -4.23 -22.18
C ALA A 168 -9.03 -3.43 -23.12
N VAL A 169 -9.99 -2.72 -22.52
CA VAL A 169 -10.77 -1.66 -23.17
C VAL A 169 -10.31 -0.32 -22.60
N VAL A 170 -9.89 0.59 -23.47
CA VAL A 170 -9.34 1.89 -23.08
C VAL A 170 -10.24 3.04 -23.54
N ALA A 171 -10.49 3.98 -22.63
CA ALA A 171 -10.97 5.31 -22.94
C ALA A 171 -9.85 6.31 -22.66
N LEU A 172 -9.51 7.15 -23.64
CA LEU A 172 -8.34 8.01 -23.61
C LEU A 172 -8.67 9.45 -24.01
N GLU A 173 -8.11 10.39 -23.27
CA GLU A 173 -7.97 11.79 -23.64
C GLU A 173 -6.47 12.13 -23.67
N ALA A 174 -5.95 12.63 -24.78
CA ALA A 174 -4.56 13.05 -24.90
C ALA A 174 -4.46 14.44 -25.51
N GLY A 175 -3.47 15.21 -25.04
CA GLY A 175 -3.26 16.58 -25.47
C GLY A 175 -1.79 16.96 -25.41
N ARG A 176 -1.39 17.96 -26.19
CA ARG A 176 -0.03 18.48 -26.18
C ARG A 176 0.13 19.45 -25.01
N ALA A 177 0.26 18.89 -23.81
CA ALA A 177 0.56 19.64 -22.58
C ALA A 177 1.98 19.33 -22.12
N GLY A 178 2.61 20.29 -21.41
CA GLY A 178 3.90 20.07 -20.77
C GLY A 178 3.76 19.23 -19.49
N GLY A 179 4.70 18.31 -19.26
CA GLY A 179 4.85 17.57 -18.01
C GLY A 179 4.40 16.11 -18.10
N HIS A 180 5.37 15.21 -17.94
CA HIS A 180 5.17 13.76 -17.98
C HIS A 180 4.80 13.15 -16.63
N VAL A 181 4.87 13.94 -15.55
CA VAL A 181 4.58 13.49 -14.19
C VAL A 181 3.07 13.40 -13.98
N GLY A 182 2.63 12.32 -13.35
CA GLY A 182 1.22 12.05 -13.07
C GLY A 182 1.06 10.96 -12.02
N SER A 183 -0.13 10.37 -11.97
CA SER A 183 -0.43 9.21 -11.13
C SER A 183 -1.04 8.07 -11.94
N ILE A 184 -0.79 6.84 -11.46
CA ILE A 184 -1.47 5.64 -11.92
C ILE A 184 -2.18 5.01 -10.72
N THR A 185 -3.47 4.74 -10.85
CA THR A 185 -4.22 3.94 -9.86
C THR A 185 -4.56 2.61 -10.49
N VAL A 186 -4.31 1.53 -9.77
CA VAL A 186 -4.68 0.17 -10.15
C VAL A 186 -5.59 -0.37 -9.05
N GLY A 187 -6.78 -0.86 -9.41
CA GLY A 187 -7.72 -1.36 -8.43
C GLY A 187 -8.73 -2.33 -9.01
N LYS A 188 -9.53 -2.93 -8.13
CA LYS A 188 -10.58 -3.87 -8.51
C LYS A 188 -11.75 -3.15 -9.19
N GLY A 189 -12.31 -3.75 -10.23
CA GLY A 189 -13.58 -3.32 -10.82
C GLY A 189 -14.74 -4.26 -10.50
N ASP A 190 -15.97 -3.77 -10.68
CA ASP A 190 -17.20 -4.53 -10.37
C ASP A 190 -17.49 -5.62 -11.42
N GLU A 191 -17.56 -5.23 -12.70
CA GLU A 191 -17.87 -6.13 -13.83
C GLU A 191 -16.61 -6.73 -14.47
N VAL A 192 -15.50 -5.99 -14.43
CA VAL A 192 -14.21 -6.36 -15.01
C VAL A 192 -13.20 -6.32 -13.86
N PRO A 193 -12.34 -7.34 -13.69
CA PRO A 193 -11.58 -7.52 -12.46
C PRO A 193 -10.58 -6.38 -12.20
N LEU A 194 -10.09 -5.70 -13.25
CA LEU A 194 -9.11 -4.63 -13.13
C LEU A 194 -9.61 -3.32 -13.74
N HIS A 195 -9.50 -2.24 -12.97
CA HIS A 195 -9.62 -0.87 -13.42
C HIS A 195 -8.29 -0.15 -13.21
N VAL A 196 -7.76 0.45 -14.28
CA VAL A 196 -6.56 1.30 -14.25
C VAL A 196 -6.93 2.72 -14.63
N ARG A 197 -6.51 3.69 -13.82
CA ARG A 197 -6.58 5.11 -14.16
C ARG A 197 -5.17 5.67 -14.30
N LEU A 198 -4.98 6.45 -15.34
CA LEU A 198 -3.77 7.21 -15.61
C LEU A 198 -4.18 8.68 -15.65
N ASP A 199 -3.54 9.52 -14.84
CA ASP A 199 -3.73 10.97 -14.88
C ASP A 199 -2.36 11.66 -14.93
N ALA A 200 -1.99 12.14 -16.10
CA ALA A 200 -0.83 13.01 -16.31
C ALA A 200 -1.26 14.20 -17.17
N LYS A 201 -0.49 15.30 -17.13
CA LYS A 201 -0.88 16.54 -17.82
C LYS A 201 -1.15 16.35 -19.31
N TRP A 202 -0.38 15.47 -19.97
CA TRP A 202 -0.49 15.21 -21.41
C TRP A 202 -1.45 14.07 -21.78
N ILE A 203 -1.90 13.27 -20.80
CA ILE A 203 -2.70 12.07 -21.04
C ILE A 203 -3.55 11.69 -19.82
N ARG A 204 -4.83 11.41 -20.07
CA ARG A 204 -5.72 10.75 -19.12
C ARG A 204 -6.26 9.48 -19.77
N ALA A 205 -6.15 8.36 -19.07
CA ALA A 205 -6.67 7.09 -19.55
C ALA A 205 -7.47 6.38 -18.47
N ARG A 206 -8.55 5.72 -18.87
CA ARG A 206 -9.29 4.75 -18.05
C ARG A 206 -9.28 3.44 -18.80
N VAL A 207 -8.67 2.42 -18.21
CA VAL A 207 -8.55 1.09 -18.81
C VAL A 207 -9.30 0.10 -17.94
N LYS A 208 -10.19 -0.67 -18.55
CA LYS A 208 -10.77 -1.88 -17.93
C LYS A 208 -10.05 -3.07 -18.53
N ALA A 209 -9.49 -3.96 -17.72
CA ALA A 209 -8.70 -5.10 -18.21
C ALA A 209 -8.97 -6.36 -17.40
N ARG A 210 -8.68 -7.54 -17.95
CA ARG A 210 -8.80 -8.79 -17.20
C ARG A 210 -7.60 -9.04 -16.29
N ARG A 211 -6.41 -8.63 -16.73
CA ARG A 211 -5.13 -8.95 -16.09
C ARG A 211 -4.11 -7.83 -16.29
N ALA A 212 -3.17 -7.72 -15.37
CA ALA A 212 -1.99 -6.87 -15.50
C ALA A 212 -0.72 -7.66 -15.25
N VAL A 213 0.29 -7.43 -16.07
CA VAL A 213 1.59 -8.12 -16.02
C VAL A 213 2.70 -7.09 -16.18
N VAL A 214 3.72 -7.15 -15.34
CA VAL A 214 4.97 -6.43 -15.58
C VAL A 214 5.70 -7.12 -16.73
N GLN A 215 5.73 -6.48 -17.89
CA GLN A 215 6.45 -6.96 -19.07
C GLN A 215 7.95 -6.70 -18.95
N GLY A 216 8.34 -5.60 -18.28
CA GLY A 216 9.73 -5.23 -18.07
C GLY A 216 9.91 -4.29 -16.89
N LEU A 217 11.07 -4.44 -16.23
CA LEU A 217 11.59 -3.51 -15.22
C LEU A 217 13.05 -3.25 -15.57
N THR A 218 13.37 -2.01 -15.93
CA THR A 218 14.72 -1.61 -16.37
C THR A 218 15.20 -0.39 -15.60
N GLY A 219 16.52 -0.27 -15.45
CA GLY A 219 17.15 0.91 -14.88
C GLY A 219 17.80 1.73 -15.98
N TYR A 220 17.84 3.05 -15.82
CA TYR A 220 18.66 3.92 -16.67
C TYR A 220 19.10 5.17 -15.91
N LEU A 221 20.11 5.86 -16.43
CA LEU A 221 20.53 7.18 -15.97
C LEU A 221 19.70 8.23 -16.71
N ARG A 222 18.88 8.98 -15.97
CA ARG A 222 18.18 10.14 -16.52
C ARG A 222 19.24 11.18 -16.85
N GLY A 223 19.44 11.45 -18.15
CA GLY A 223 20.27 12.59 -18.55
C GLY A 223 19.73 13.84 -17.86
N GLU A 224 20.60 14.59 -17.18
CA GLU A 224 20.22 15.83 -16.50
C GLU A 224 19.34 16.65 -17.44
N ALA A 225 18.13 16.97 -16.98
CA ALA A 225 17.35 17.99 -17.65
C ALA A 225 18.20 19.26 -17.57
N ARG A 226 18.84 19.63 -18.69
CA ARG A 226 19.37 20.97 -18.85
C ARG A 226 18.15 21.87 -18.84
N GLU A 227 17.90 22.49 -17.69
CA GLU A 227 17.09 23.69 -17.61
C GLU A 227 17.85 24.76 -18.41
N GLU A 228 17.45 24.96 -19.67
CA GLU A 228 17.74 26.17 -20.46
C GLU A 228 16.59 27.16 -20.31
#